data_AF-A0A417YQH6-F1
#
_entry.id   AF-A0A417YQH6-F1
#
_cell.length_a   1.000
_cell.length_b   1.000
_cell.length_c   1.000
_cell.angle_alpha   90.00
_cell.angle_beta   90.00
_cell.angle_gamma   90.00
#
_symmetry.space_group_name_H-M   'P 1'
#
loop_
_entity.id
_entity.type
_entity.pdbx_description
1 polymer ?
#
loop_
_entity_poly.entity_id
_entity_poly.type
_entity_poly.pdbx_seq_one_letter_code
_entity_poly.pdbx_strand_id
1 'polypeptide(L)' 'MLKFTQLNERGKTRAAQAFAKAADASLGIKGLDLGKVKVFLSQSNVHRFNNQGELIGKVKRQGNRKQFVPGNLF' A
#
# COMPACT_ATOMS: atom_id res chain seq x y z
N MET A 1 3.16 2.35 -15.82
CA MET A 1 3.64 2.47 -14.43
C MET A 1 3.83 1.07 -13.87
N LEU A 2 5.06 0.71 -13.46
CA LEU A 2 5.37 -0.61 -12.87
C LEU A 2 4.73 -0.73 -11.47
N LYS A 3 4.13 -1.88 -11.17
CA LYS A 3 3.55 -2.14 -9.84
C LYS A 3 4.64 -2.46 -8.83
N PHE A 4 4.45 -2.10 -7.56
CA PHE A 4 5.38 -2.43 -6.47
C PHE A 4 5.69 -3.93 -6.39
N THR A 5 4.71 -4.79 -6.66
CA THR A 5 4.87 -6.25 -6.69
C THR A 5 5.76 -6.76 -7.83
N GLN A 6 5.97 -5.96 -8.88
CA GLN A 6 6.81 -6.27 -10.03
C GLN A 6 8.26 -5.80 -9.85
N LEU A 7 8.56 -5.11 -8.74
CA LEU A 7 9.92 -4.67 -8.41
C LEU A 7 10.74 -5.82 -7.81
N ASN A 8 12.05 -5.82 -8.07
CA ASN A 8 12.99 -6.66 -7.34
C ASN A 8 13.15 -6.18 -5.88
N GLU A 9 13.78 -6.97 -5.02
CA GLU A 9 13.94 -6.64 -3.58
C GLU A 9 14.59 -5.27 -3.32
N ARG A 10 15.60 -4.89 -4.13
CA ARG A 10 16.21 -3.55 -4.06
C ARG A 10 15.21 -2.45 -4.41
N GLY A 11 14.41 -2.64 -5.46
CA GLY A 11 13.37 -1.69 -5.88
C GLY A 11 12.26 -1.56 -4.85
N LYS A 12 11.79 -2.66 -4.26
CA LYS A 12 10.81 -2.66 -3.16
C LYS A 12 11.32 -1.89 -1.95
N THR A 13 12.59 -2.10 -1.59
CA THR A 13 13.23 -1.40 -0.46
C THR A 13 13.33 0.10 -0.72
N ARG A 14 13.79 0.52 -1.90
CA ARG A 14 13.86 1.95 -2.27
C ARG A 14 12.48 2.61 -2.29
N ALA A 15 11.47 1.95 -2.86
CA ALA A 15 10.11 2.49 -2.89
C ALA A 15 9.49 2.59 -1.48
N ALA A 16 9.76 1.61 -0.60
CA ALA A 16 9.33 1.67 0.80
C ALA A 16 10.03 2.81 1.56
N GLN A 17 11.33 3.02 1.34
CA GLN A 17 12.07 4.14 1.94
C GLN A 17 11.57 5.49 1.44
N ALA A 18 11.33 5.63 0.14
CA ALA A 18 10.78 6.85 -0.45
C ALA A 18 9.40 7.17 0.12
N PHE A 19 8.55 6.15 0.27
CA PHE A 19 7.25 6.30 0.92
C PHE A 19 7.38 6.72 2.39
N ALA A 20 8.23 6.05 3.17
CA ALA A 20 8.44 6.38 4.58
C ALA A 20 8.96 7.82 4.74
N LYS A 21 9.91 8.24 3.89
CA LYS A 21 10.43 9.61 3.87
C LYS A 21 9.35 10.63 3.50
N ALA A 22 8.51 10.32 2.52
CA ALA A 22 7.42 11.21 2.12
C ALA A 22 6.34 11.32 3.22
N ALA A 23 6.04 10.23 3.92
CA ALA A 23 5.10 10.20 5.03
C ALA A 23 5.62 10.98 6.25
N ASP A 24 6.92 10.89 6.56
CA ASP A 24 7.54 11.72 7.58
C ASP A 24 7.47 13.22 7.21
N ALA A 25 7.86 13.56 5.98
CA ALA A 25 7.89 14.95 5.52
C ALA A 25 6.50 15.59 5.34
N SER A 26 5.52 14.83 4.82
CA SER A 26 4.22 15.39 4.42
C SER A 26 3.11 15.16 5.44
N LEU A 27 3.19 14.08 6.22
CA LEU A 27 2.17 13.66 7.18
C LEU A 27 2.68 13.66 8.62
N GLY A 28 3.97 13.94 8.85
CA GLY A 28 4.58 13.92 10.19
C GLY A 28 4.66 12.52 10.82
N ILE A 29 4.45 11.46 10.03
CA ILE A 29 4.41 10.08 10.54
C ILE A 29 5.85 9.55 10.64
N LYS A 30 6.38 9.54 11.88
CA LYS A 30 7.75 9.09 12.19
C LYS A 30 7.81 7.60 12.53
N GLY A 31 8.98 6.99 12.30
CA GLY A 31 9.25 5.62 12.75
C GLY A 31 8.52 4.52 11.98
N LEU A 32 8.13 4.77 10.72
CA LEU A 32 7.48 3.75 9.88
C LEU A 32 8.39 2.56 9.62
N ASP A 33 7.96 1.38 10.09
CA ASP A 33 8.64 0.12 9.82
C ASP A 33 8.63 -0.21 8.32
N LEU A 34 9.83 -0.35 7.75
CA LEU A 34 9.98 -0.60 6.31
C LEU A 34 9.37 -1.94 5.87
N GLY A 35 9.35 -2.95 6.76
CA GLY A 35 8.68 -4.22 6.49
C GLY A 35 7.17 -4.03 6.31
N LYS A 36 6.52 -3.32 7.24
CA LYS A 36 5.09 -2.97 7.16
C LYS A 36 4.79 -2.07 5.96
N VAL A 37 5.67 -1.13 5.62
CA VAL A 37 5.52 -0.30 4.40
C VAL A 37 5.60 -1.16 3.14
N LYS A 38 6.54 -2.11 3.06
CA LYS A 38 6.61 -3.06 1.91
C LYS A 38 5.32 -3.87 1.78
N VAL A 39 4.77 -4.35 2.90
CA VAL A 39 3.49 -5.08 2.92
C VAL A 39 2.36 -4.17 2.44
N PHE A 40 2.25 -2.96 2.99
CA PHE A 40 1.25 -1.97 2.60
C PHE A 40 1.34 -1.63 1.12
N LEU A 41 2.51 -1.31 0.58
CA LEU A 41 2.70 -0.97 -0.85
C LEU A 41 2.45 -2.16 -1.78
N SER A 42 2.71 -3.39 -1.32
CA SER A 42 2.35 -4.61 -2.05
C SER A 42 0.85 -4.83 -2.07
N GLN A 43 0.19 -4.48 -0.96
CA GLN A 43 -1.23 -4.68 -0.75
C GLN A 43 -2.08 -3.51 -1.22
N SER A 44 -1.58 -2.28 -1.40
CA SER A 44 -2.36 -1.07 -1.68
C SER A 44 -3.06 -1.10 -3.05
N ASN A 45 -2.56 -1.89 -3.99
CA ASN A 45 -3.27 -2.17 -5.24
C ASN A 45 -4.47 -3.12 -5.04
N VAL A 46 -4.48 -3.86 -3.94
CA VAL A 46 -5.48 -4.86 -3.57
C VAL A 46 -6.35 -4.36 -2.43
N HIS A 47 -5.88 -3.55 -1.50
CA HIS A 47 -6.58 -3.09 -0.30
C HIS A 47 -6.74 -1.57 -0.34
N ARG A 48 -7.93 -1.08 -0.01
CA ARG A 48 -8.27 0.33 0.04
C ARG A 48 -8.36 0.74 1.50
N PHE A 49 -7.74 1.86 1.83
CA PHE A 49 -7.77 2.45 3.16
C PHE A 49 -8.40 3.85 3.07
N ASN A 50 -9.08 4.31 4.12
CA ASN A 50 -9.58 5.69 4.21
C ASN A 50 -8.46 6.66 4.64
N ASN A 51 -8.80 7.94 4.78
CA ASN A 51 -7.86 9.00 5.15
C ASN A 51 -7.32 8.87 6.59
N GLN A 52 -7.99 8.06 7.43
CA GLN A 52 -7.56 7.71 8.78
C GLN A 52 -6.66 6.46 8.81
N GLY A 53 -6.41 5.81 7.66
CA GLY A 53 -5.61 4.59 7.56
C GLY A 53 -6.36 3.30 7.86
N GLU A 54 -7.69 3.34 7.97
CA GLU A 54 -8.52 2.17 8.25
C GLU A 54 -8.85 1.40 6.97
N LEU A 55 -8.85 0.06 7.03
CA LEU A 55 -9.13 -0.80 5.88
C LEU A 55 -10.61 -0.76 5.50
N ILE A 56 -10.95 -0.06 4.42
CA ILE A 56 -12.34 0.05 3.93
C ILE A 56 -12.72 -1.02 2.90
N GLY A 57 -11.74 -1.78 2.40
CA GLY A 57 -12.01 -2.94 1.55
C GLY A 57 -10.87 -3.32 0.65
N LYS A 58 -11.19 -4.09 -0.40
CA LYS A 58 -10.20 -4.61 -1.32
C LYS A 58 -10.69 -4.68 -2.76
N VAL A 59 -9.81 -4.40 -3.71
CA VAL A 59 -10.01 -4.63 -5.14
C VAL A 59 -9.68 -6.10 -5.44
N LYS A 60 -10.70 -6.90 -5.74
CA LYS A 60 -10.53 -8.22 -6.36
C LYS A 60 -10.35 -8.06 -7.86
N ARG A 61 -9.46 -8.86 -8.45
CA ARG A 61 -9.26 -8.93 -9.90
C ARG A 61 -9.71 -10.32 -10.39
N GLN A 62 -10.69 -10.36 -11.28
CA GLN A 62 -11.15 -11.58 -11.93
C GLN A 62 -10.95 -11.41 -13.45
N GLY A 63 -9.87 -12.00 -13.98
CA GLY A 63 -9.41 -11.74 -15.34
C GLY A 63 -9.06 -10.26 -15.57
N ASN A 64 -9.71 -9.63 -16.54
CA ASN A 64 -9.54 -8.20 -16.85
C ASN A 64 -10.41 -7.27 -16.00
N ARG A 65 -11.38 -7.79 -15.24
CA ARG A 65 -12.27 -6.96 -14.41
C ARG A 65 -11.65 -6.74 -13.03
N LYS A 66 -11.66 -5.49 -12.58
CA LYS A 66 -11.34 -5.09 -11.19
C LYS A 66 -12.65 -4.72 -10.52
N GLN A 67 -12.98 -5.40 -9.42
CA GLN A 67 -14.17 -5.11 -8.62
C GLN A 67 -13.72 -4.72 -7.22
N PHE A 68 -14.23 -3.59 -6.73
CA PHE A 68 -14.08 -3.24 -5.33
C PHE A 68 -15.04 -4.09 -4.48
N VAL A 69 -14.51 -4.70 -3.44
CA VAL A 69 -15.22 -5.48 -2.43
C VAL A 69 -15.02 -4.76 -1.10
N PRO A 70 -16.07 -4.16 -0.53
CA PRO A 70 -15.95 -3.55 0.80
C PRO A 70 -15.48 -4.58 1.82
N GLY A 71 -14.62 -4.15 2.74
CA GLY A 71 -14.22 -4.95 3.88
C GLY A 71 -15.34 -4.87 4.91
N ASN A 72 -15.61 -5.97 5.63
CA ASN A 72 -16.46 -5.87 6.82
C ASN A 72 -15.76 -4.92 7.80
N LEU A 73 -16.26 -3.70 7.87
CA LEU A 73 -15.93 -2.69 8.86
C LEU A 73 -16.84 -2.97 10.06
N PHE A 74 -16.54 -4.04 10.80
CA PHE A 74 -17.16 -4.33 12.09
C PHE A 74 -16.06 -4.59 13.11
#